data_AF-X1VDS9-F1
#
_entry.id   AF-X1VDS9-F1
#
_cell.length_a   1.000
_cell.length_b   1.000
_cell.length_c   1.000
_cell.angle_alpha   90.00
_cell.angle_beta   90.00
_cell.angle_gamma   90.00
#
_symmetry.space_group_name_H-M   'P 1'
#
loop_
_entity.id
_entity.type
_entity.pdbx_description
1 polymer ?
#
loop_
_entity_poly.entity_id
_entity_poly.type
_entity_poly.pdbx_seq_one_letter_code
_entity_poly.pdbx_strand_id
1 'polypeptide(L)'
;MVISSYGPHFGEEAPLVGKHGSGTIFFTYCNLQCVFCQNYAISQLGEGRAVDSEELAGMMLSLQTKGCHNINLVSPTHVVPFIMDALELAVGKGLYLPLVYNSGGYDSVETLGLLDGIIDIYMPDMKYSDEKTAEQLSGIKDYPKV
;
A
#
# COMPACT_ATOMS: atom_id res chain seq x y z
N MET A 1 10.51 -6.16 6.96
CA MET A 1 9.71 -4.91 6.88
C MET A 1 8.86 -4.75 8.13
N VAL A 2 8.09 -3.67 8.31
CA VAL A 2 7.19 -3.50 9.46
C VAL A 2 5.75 -3.33 8.96
N ILE A 3 4.83 -4.12 9.52
CA ILE A 3 3.39 -4.05 9.25
C ILE A 3 2.68 -3.58 10.50
N SER A 4 1.84 -2.56 10.36
CA SER A 4 0.99 -2.06 11.44
C SER A 4 -0.17 -3.02 11.70
N SER A 5 -0.95 -3.31 10.66
CA SER A 5 -2.14 -4.16 10.76
C SER A 5 -2.54 -4.72 9.39
N TYR A 6 -3.37 -5.75 9.40
CA TYR A 6 -4.01 -6.27 8.20
C TYR A 6 -5.41 -6.81 8.51
N GLY A 7 -6.33 -6.70 7.55
CA GLY A 7 -7.68 -7.22 7.72
C GLY A 7 -8.66 -6.76 6.64
N PRO A 8 -9.90 -7.29 6.67
CA PRO A 8 -10.99 -6.74 5.88
C PRO A 8 -11.23 -5.28 6.26
N HIS A 9 -11.00 -4.36 5.31
CA HIS A 9 -11.21 -2.93 5.50
C HIS A 9 -12.45 -2.48 4.71
N PHE A 10 -13.31 -1.73 5.39
CA PHE A 10 -14.59 -1.24 4.85
C PHE A 10 -14.62 0.29 4.68
N GLY A 11 -13.47 0.95 4.89
CA GLY A 11 -13.33 2.40 4.74
C GLY A 11 -13.00 2.86 3.32
N GLU A 12 -12.61 1.95 2.42
CA GLU A 12 -12.32 2.26 1.02
C GLU A 12 -13.59 2.50 0.19
N GLU A 13 -13.40 2.89 -1.08
CA GLU A 13 -14.47 3.11 -2.03
C GLU A 13 -15.29 1.83 -2.27
N ALA A 14 -16.58 2.02 -2.52
CA ALA A 14 -17.54 0.92 -2.73
C ALA A 14 -17.09 -0.15 -3.76
N PRO A 15 -16.42 0.20 -4.88
CA PRO A 15 -15.91 -0.80 -5.83
C PRO A 15 -14.84 -1.74 -5.25
N LEU A 16 -14.08 -1.31 -4.23
CA LEU A 16 -13.01 -2.11 -3.62
C LEU A 16 -13.52 -2.94 -2.43
N VAL A 17 -14.47 -2.39 -1.68
CA VAL A 17 -14.96 -3.02 -0.43
C VAL A 17 -15.92 -4.17 -0.71
N GLY A 18 -16.80 -4.01 -1.71
CA GLY A 18 -17.84 -5.01 -2.01
C GLY A 18 -18.61 -5.43 -0.75
N LYS A 19 -18.74 -6.74 -0.54
CA LYS A 19 -19.44 -7.32 0.63
C LYS A 19 -18.52 -7.80 1.76
N HIS A 20 -17.25 -8.00 1.46
CA HIS A 20 -16.32 -8.73 2.33
C HIS A 20 -15.10 -7.91 2.72
N GLY A 21 -15.05 -6.64 2.30
CA GLY A 21 -13.94 -5.75 2.58
C GLY A 21 -12.85 -5.80 1.51
N SER A 22 -12.12 -4.70 1.44
CA SER A 22 -10.82 -4.60 0.78
C SER A 22 -9.78 -5.27 1.68
N GLY A 23 -9.05 -6.26 1.20
CA GLY A 23 -8.11 -7.02 2.03
C GLY A 23 -6.85 -6.20 2.27
N THR A 24 -6.88 -5.36 3.30
CA THR A 24 -5.92 -4.27 3.42
C THR A 24 -4.76 -4.66 4.31
N ILE A 25 -3.54 -4.30 3.88
CA ILE A 25 -2.29 -4.45 4.61
C ILE A 25 -1.68 -3.05 4.75
N PHE A 26 -1.63 -2.57 6.00
CA PHE A 26 -1.05 -1.26 6.33
C PHE A 26 0.44 -1.42 6.61
N PHE A 27 1.27 -0.97 5.67
CA PHE A 27 2.71 -0.88 5.86
C PHE A 27 3.03 0.29 6.81
N THR A 28 4.04 0.07 7.64
CA THR A 28 4.57 1.12 8.52
C THR A 28 5.59 1.95 7.74
N TYR A 29 5.73 3.22 8.14
CA TYR A 29 6.45 4.28 7.45
C TYR A 29 5.76 4.78 6.18
N CYS A 30 6.10 5.99 5.76
CA CYS A 30 5.62 6.60 4.52
C CYS A 30 6.72 7.48 3.93
N ASN A 31 6.77 7.58 2.61
CA ASN A 31 7.67 8.47 1.88
C ASN A 31 7.21 9.95 1.89
N LEU A 32 6.08 10.25 2.54
CA LEU A 32 5.57 11.60 2.78
C LEU A 32 5.52 11.90 4.29
N GLN A 33 5.64 13.19 4.65
CA GLN A 33 5.59 13.68 6.03
C GLN A 33 4.41 14.65 6.21
N CYS A 34 3.21 14.21 5.84
CA CYS A 34 2.01 15.06 5.84
C CYS A 34 1.70 15.59 7.25
N VAL A 35 1.62 16.91 7.42
CA VAL A 35 1.24 17.55 8.70
C VAL A 35 -0.20 17.23 9.14
N PHE A 36 -1.02 16.74 8.21
CA PHE A 36 -2.41 16.33 8.41
C PHE A 36 -2.60 14.80 8.37
N CYS A 37 -1.53 14.01 8.53
CA CYS A 37 -1.60 12.56 8.39
C CYS A 37 -2.50 11.92 9.47
N GLN A 38 -3.60 11.30 9.05
CA GLN A 38 -4.49 10.52 9.93
C GLN A 38 -3.79 9.27 10.49
N ASN A 39 -2.81 8.75 9.75
CA ASN A 39 -2.04 7.56 10.08
C ASN A 39 -0.65 7.91 10.66
N TYR A 40 -0.51 9.05 11.36
CA TYR A 40 0.78 9.54 11.85
C TYR A 40 1.54 8.51 12.70
N ALA A 41 0.83 7.81 13.60
CA ALA A 41 1.42 6.80 14.48
C ALA A 41 2.12 5.67 13.71
N ILE A 42 1.53 5.21 12.61
CA ILE A 42 2.09 4.12 11.81
C ILE A 42 3.04 4.64 10.71
N SER A 43 2.82 5.85 10.18
CA SER A 43 3.63 6.41 9.11
C SER A 43 4.90 7.10 9.59
N GLN A 44 4.95 7.60 10.84
CA GLN A 44 6.10 8.36 11.36
C GLN A 44 6.68 7.77 12.65
N LEU A 45 5.86 7.15 13.51
CA LEU A 45 6.35 6.59 14.79
C LEU A 45 6.75 5.11 14.71
N GLY A 46 6.55 4.46 13.56
CA GLY A 46 7.01 3.09 13.37
C GLY A 46 6.13 2.04 14.03
N GLU A 47 4.88 2.37 14.40
CA GLU A 47 3.98 1.41 15.07
C GLU A 47 3.66 0.21 14.17
N GLY A 48 3.91 -0.99 14.69
CA GLY A 48 3.68 -2.25 14.01
C GLY A 48 4.63 -3.34 14.51
N ARG A 49 4.72 -4.43 13.74
CA ARG A 49 5.64 -5.54 14.02
C ARG A 49 6.52 -5.83 12.81
N ALA A 50 7.75 -6.21 13.07
CA ALA A 50 8.64 -6.71 12.04
C ALA A 50 8.07 -8.02 11.46
N VAL A 51 8.09 -8.12 10.13
CA VAL A 51 7.70 -9.31 9.38
C VAL A 51 8.66 -9.58 8.24
N ASP A 52 8.79 -10.85 7.87
CA ASP A 52 9.46 -11.30 6.66
C ASP A 52 8.48 -11.51 5.49
N SER A 53 9.03 -11.93 4.33
CA SER A 53 8.26 -12.13 3.11
C SER A 53 7.31 -13.34 3.21
N GLU A 54 7.65 -14.38 3.97
CA GLU A 54 6.78 -15.55 4.17
C GLU A 54 5.55 -15.18 5.00
N GLU A 55 5.75 -14.41 6.06
CA GLU A 55 4.67 -13.88 6.89
C GLU A 55 3.75 -12.95 6.09
N LEU A 56 4.30 -12.05 5.27
CA LEU A 56 3.50 -11.17 4.41
C LEU A 56 2.69 -11.98 3.39
N ALA A 57 3.30 -12.99 2.76
CA ALA A 57 2.59 -13.90 1.86
C ALA A 57 1.43 -14.61 2.58
N GLY A 58 1.66 -15.05 3.82
CA GLY A 58 0.64 -15.63 4.69
C GLY A 58 -0.51 -14.68 4.99
N MET A 59 -0.24 -13.38 5.17
CA MET A 59 -1.29 -12.37 5.34
C MET A 59 -2.16 -12.23 4.09
N MET A 60 -1.55 -12.19 2.90
CA MET A 60 -2.28 -12.10 1.62
C MET A 60 -3.23 -13.31 1.47
N LEU A 61 -2.72 -14.53 1.69
CA LEU A 61 -3.50 -15.76 1.61
C LEU A 61 -4.59 -15.84 2.70
N SER A 62 -4.33 -15.30 3.89
CA SER A 62 -5.32 -15.19 4.96
C SER A 62 -6.48 -14.28 4.57
N LEU A 63 -6.19 -13.12 3.96
CA LEU A 63 -7.21 -12.19 3.46
C LEU A 63 -8.04 -12.81 2.34
N GLN A 64 -7.39 -13.56 1.44
CA GLN A 64 -8.10 -14.36 0.43
C GLN A 64 -9.02 -15.40 1.06
N THR A 65 -8.55 -16.15 2.04
CA THR A 65 -9.35 -17.17 2.75
C THR A 65 -10.55 -16.55 3.48
N LYS A 66 -10.41 -15.31 3.96
CA LYS A 66 -11.50 -14.53 4.55
C LYS A 66 -12.51 -14.00 3.52
N GLY A 67 -12.24 -14.18 2.22
CA GLY A 67 -13.12 -13.77 1.13
C GLY A 67 -13.03 -12.29 0.77
N CYS A 68 -11.95 -11.59 1.15
CA CYS A 68 -11.72 -10.21 0.73
C CYS A 68 -11.70 -10.10 -0.80
N HIS A 69 -12.06 -8.95 -1.35
CA HIS A 69 -12.20 -8.79 -2.81
C HIS A 69 -10.88 -8.52 -3.52
N ASN A 70 -9.87 -8.08 -2.78
CA ASN A 70 -8.55 -7.71 -3.29
C ASN A 70 -7.50 -7.79 -2.16
N ILE A 71 -6.23 -7.64 -2.51
CA ILE A 71 -5.15 -7.33 -1.58
C ILE A 71 -4.74 -5.86 -1.78
N ASN A 72 -5.07 -5.02 -0.81
CA ASN A 72 -4.82 -3.58 -0.82
C ASN A 72 -3.56 -3.24 -0.01
N LEU A 73 -2.53 -2.82 -0.73
CA LEU A 73 -1.20 -2.51 -0.23
C LEU A 73 -1.12 -1.01 0.05
N VAL A 74 -1.17 -0.61 1.33
CA VAL A 74 -1.27 0.80 1.73
C VAL A 74 0.07 1.36 2.16
N SER A 75 0.51 2.44 1.51
CA SER A 75 1.90 2.96 1.57
C SER A 75 2.96 1.94 1.11
N PRO A 76 2.83 1.38 -0.11
CA PRO A 76 3.73 0.33 -0.60
C PRO A 76 5.08 0.86 -1.14
N THR A 77 5.16 2.15 -1.48
CA THR A 77 6.23 2.74 -2.30
C THR A 77 7.64 2.44 -1.80
N HIS A 78 7.88 2.56 -0.50
CA HIS A 78 9.22 2.36 0.10
C HIS A 78 9.57 0.89 0.36
N VAL A 79 8.67 -0.05 0.07
CA VAL A 79 8.84 -1.48 0.37
C VAL A 79 8.56 -2.40 -0.82
N VAL A 80 8.44 -1.84 -2.04
CA VAL A 80 8.14 -2.59 -3.26
C VAL A 80 8.97 -3.87 -3.44
N PRO A 81 10.32 -3.88 -3.28
CA PRO A 81 11.10 -5.11 -3.46
C PRO A 81 10.64 -6.25 -2.55
N PHE A 82 10.35 -5.94 -1.28
CA PHE A 82 9.88 -6.94 -0.34
C PHE A 82 8.44 -7.40 -0.61
N ILE A 83 7.59 -6.53 -1.16
CA ILE A 83 6.25 -6.91 -1.61
C ILE A 83 6.37 -7.93 -2.75
N MET A 84 7.31 -7.73 -3.70
CA MET A 84 7.52 -8.66 -4.81
C MET A 84 7.98 -10.04 -4.31
N ASP A 85 8.94 -10.09 -3.38
CA ASP A 85 9.39 -11.35 -2.78
C ASP A 85 8.22 -12.11 -2.11
N ALA A 86 7.37 -11.41 -1.35
CA ALA A 86 6.22 -12.02 -0.69
C ALA A 86 5.14 -12.44 -1.70
N LEU A 87 4.94 -11.66 -2.76
CA LEU A 87 3.96 -11.94 -3.78
C LEU A 87 4.31 -13.21 -4.55
N GLU A 88 5.58 -13.41 -4.91
CA GLU A 88 6.05 -14.64 -5.56
C GLU A 88 5.69 -15.88 -4.71
N LEU A 89 5.96 -15.81 -3.41
CA LEU A 89 5.62 -16.87 -2.46
C LEU A 89 4.11 -17.09 -2.33
N ALA A 90 3.32 -16.01 -2.30
CA ALA A 90 1.87 -16.07 -2.16
C ALA A 90 1.21 -16.66 -3.41
N VAL A 91 1.62 -16.24 -4.61
CA VAL A 91 1.15 -16.76 -5.90
C VAL A 91 1.51 -18.23 -6.03
N GLY A 92 2.74 -18.64 -5.68
CA GLY A 92 3.15 -20.05 -5.64
C GLY A 92 2.31 -20.91 -4.70
N LYS A 93 1.62 -20.29 -3.73
CA LYS A 93 0.69 -20.93 -2.78
C LYS A 93 -0.79 -20.72 -3.13
N GLY A 94 -1.10 -20.16 -4.30
CA GLY A 94 -2.46 -20.03 -4.82
C GLY A 94 -3.16 -18.71 -4.51
N LEU A 95 -2.42 -17.61 -4.30
CA LEU A 95 -3.00 -16.27 -4.33
C LEU A 95 -3.51 -15.95 -5.75
N TYR A 96 -4.76 -15.51 -5.85
CA TYR A 96 -5.40 -15.14 -7.12
C TYR A 96 -6.20 -13.84 -7.05
N LEU A 97 -6.30 -13.22 -5.87
CA LEU A 97 -7.00 -11.95 -5.71
C LEU A 97 -6.27 -10.81 -6.41
N PRO A 98 -7.01 -9.83 -6.95
CA PRO A 98 -6.40 -8.65 -7.56
C PRO A 98 -5.65 -7.82 -6.51
N LEU A 99 -4.59 -7.14 -6.95
CA LEU A 99 -3.76 -6.27 -6.13
C LEU A 99 -4.15 -4.80 -6.32
N VAL A 100 -4.32 -4.09 -5.20
CA VAL A 100 -4.51 -2.63 -5.18
C VAL A 100 -3.24 -2.00 -4.61
N TYR A 101 -2.67 -1.06 -5.37
CA TYR A 101 -1.54 -0.25 -4.97
C TYR A 101 -2.05 1.11 -4.48
N ASN A 102 -2.20 1.25 -3.16
CA ASN A 102 -2.72 2.45 -2.51
C ASN A 102 -1.57 3.31 -1.98
N SER A 103 -1.19 4.32 -2.76
CA SER A 103 -0.04 5.18 -2.47
C SER A 103 -0.45 6.62 -2.26
N GLY A 104 0.46 7.42 -1.70
CA GLY A 104 0.30 8.87 -1.62
C GLY A 104 0.51 9.59 -2.95
N GLY A 105 0.57 8.88 -4.08
CA GLY A 105 0.77 9.47 -5.42
C GLY A 105 2.15 10.07 -5.67
N TYR A 106 3.16 9.72 -4.86
CA TYR A 106 4.55 10.13 -5.05
C TYR A 106 5.40 8.88 -5.28
N ASP A 107 5.38 8.39 -6.51
CA ASP A 107 5.97 7.10 -6.90
C ASP A 107 6.88 7.27 -8.11
N SER A 108 7.97 6.52 -8.18
CA SER A 108 8.83 6.56 -9.36
C SER A 108 8.13 5.96 -10.57
N VAL A 109 8.08 6.69 -11.69
CA VAL A 109 7.60 6.19 -12.99
C VAL A 109 8.30 4.90 -13.41
N GLU A 110 9.61 4.78 -13.13
CA GLU A 110 10.37 3.56 -13.40
C GLU A 110 9.83 2.37 -12.60
N THR A 111 9.62 2.56 -11.29
CA THR A 111 9.04 1.52 -10.42
C THR A 111 7.63 1.14 -10.87
N LEU A 112 6.80 2.12 -11.24
CA LEU A 112 5.46 1.85 -11.75
C LEU A 112 5.50 1.03 -13.04
N GLY A 113 6.46 1.32 -13.94
CA GLY A 113 6.68 0.52 -15.15
C GLY A 113 7.12 -0.91 -14.87
N LEU A 114 7.89 -1.16 -13.81
CA LEU A 114 8.25 -2.52 -13.37
C LEU A 114 7.07 -3.28 -12.75
N LEU A 115 6.10 -2.56 -12.21
CA LEU A 115 4.89 -3.13 -11.60
C LEU A 115 3.75 -3.32 -12.61
N ASP A 116 3.90 -2.83 -13.83
CA ASP A 116 2.90 -2.97 -14.89
C ASP A 116 2.69 -4.45 -15.23
N GLY A 117 1.41 -4.86 -15.27
CA GLY A 117 1.01 -6.27 -15.39
C GLY A 117 1.12 -7.11 -14.11
N ILE A 118 1.59 -6.55 -12.99
CA ILE A 118 1.58 -7.17 -11.66
C ILE A 118 0.46 -6.58 -10.80
N ILE A 119 0.37 -5.25 -10.76
CA ILE A 119 -0.68 -4.53 -10.02
C ILE A 119 -1.90 -4.35 -10.91
N ASP A 120 -3.07 -4.74 -10.41
CA ASP A 120 -4.33 -4.64 -11.16
C ASP A 120 -4.96 -3.25 -11.05
N ILE A 121 -4.85 -2.60 -9.88
CA ILE A 121 -5.51 -1.34 -9.59
C ILE A 121 -4.50 -0.40 -8.91
N TYR A 122 -4.27 0.75 -9.54
CA TYR A 122 -3.50 1.84 -8.93
C TYR A 122 -4.45 2.86 -8.33
N MET A 123 -4.26 3.16 -7.04
CA MET A 123 -5.07 4.11 -6.29
C MET A 123 -4.17 5.17 -5.65
N PRO A 124 -3.75 6.19 -6.41
CA PRO A 124 -2.99 7.30 -5.87
C PRO A 124 -3.92 8.29 -5.16
N ASP A 125 -3.72 8.50 -3.87
CA ASP A 125 -4.32 9.58 -3.11
C ASP A 125 -3.55 10.89 -3.41
N MET A 126 -3.81 11.46 -4.60
CA MET A 126 -3.18 12.69 -5.08
C MET A 126 -3.54 13.86 -4.16
N LYS A 127 -2.52 14.47 -3.56
CA LYS A 127 -2.68 15.52 -2.52
C LYS A 127 -2.49 16.93 -3.04
N TYR A 128 -1.64 17.11 -4.04
CA TYR A 128 -1.17 18.44 -4.45
C TYR A 128 -1.05 18.57 -5.97
N SER A 129 -1.43 19.74 -6.47
CA SER A 129 -1.11 20.22 -7.82
C SER A 129 -0.05 21.33 -7.82
N ASP A 130 0.40 21.78 -6.64
CA ASP A 130 1.40 22.83 -6.46
C ASP A 130 2.58 22.33 -5.61
N GLU A 131 3.81 22.55 -6.11
CA GLU A 131 5.04 22.07 -5.50
C GLU A 131 5.32 22.71 -4.13
N LYS A 132 5.06 24.03 -3.99
CA LYS A 132 5.32 24.74 -2.74
C LYS A 132 4.43 24.22 -1.61
N THR A 133 3.17 23.96 -1.93
CA THR A 133 2.20 23.39 -1.01
C THR A 133 2.61 21.98 -0.58
N ALA A 134 3.06 21.14 -1.52
CA ALA A 134 3.56 19.81 -1.22
C ALA A 134 4.79 19.82 -0.29
N GLU A 135 5.74 20.73 -0.54
CA GLU A 135 6.93 20.87 0.30
C GLU A 135 6.57 21.34 1.72
N GLN A 136 5.68 22.32 1.83
CA GLN A 136 5.25 22.87 3.12
C GLN A 136 4.43 21.89 3.95
N LEU A 137 3.52 21.14 3.32
CA LEU A 137 2.56 20.31 4.03
C LEU A 137 2.97 18.84 4.13
N SER A 138 3.85 18.35 3.27
CA SER A 138 4.29 16.95 3.25
C SER A 138 5.80 16.75 3.17
N GLY A 139 6.60 17.83 3.14
CA GLY A 139 8.06 17.74 3.16
C GLY A 139 8.68 17.18 1.87
N ILE A 140 7.96 17.22 0.75
CA ILE A 140 8.41 16.63 -0.52
C ILE A 140 8.44 17.66 -1.65
N LYS A 141 9.42 17.50 -2.55
CA LYS A 141 9.61 18.38 -3.72
C LYS A 141 9.04 17.72 -4.97
N ASP A 142 8.78 18.54 -6.00
CA ASP A 142 8.38 18.09 -7.34
C ASP A 142 7.13 17.18 -7.39
N TYR A 143 6.30 17.16 -6.33
CA TYR A 143 5.17 16.23 -6.22
C TYR A 143 4.27 16.13 -7.47
N PRO A 144 3.87 17.24 -8.14
CA PRO A 144 3.00 17.15 -9.31
C PRO A 144 3.70 16.61 -10.59
N LYS A 145 5.03 16.47 -10.57
CA LYS A 145 5.84 16.04 -11.72
C LYS A 145 6.30 14.59 -11.64
N VAL A 146 6.14 13.96 -10.47
CA VAL A 146 6.62 12.61 -10.16
C VAL A 146 5.56 11.59 -10.49
#